data_AF-A0AB74DYG3-F1
#
_entry.id   AF-A0AB74DYG3-F1
#
_cell.length_a   1.000
_cell.length_b   1.000
_cell.length_c   1.000
_cell.angle_alpha   90.00
_cell.angle_beta   90.00
_cell.angle_gamma   90.00
#
_symmetry.space_group_name_H-M   'P 1'
#
loop_
_entity.id
_entity.type
_entity.pdbx_description
1 polymer ?
#
loop_
_entity_poly.entity_id
_entity_poly.type
_entity_poly.pdbx_seq_one_letter_code
_entity_poly.pdbx_strand_id
1 'polypeptide(L)'
;NNTELESVINCIEGLNKEIVQDDMLGNGFVIGHSYFSNIKCIDKDELSNIIEFEIIPMLEEYWFDEPSKINVWSEKLRNSMNND
;
A
#
# COMPACT_ATOMS: atom_id res chain seq x y z
N ASN A 1 -19.26 9.21 0.48
CA ASN A 1 -18.17 8.90 1.41
C ASN A 1 -17.20 8.02 0.67
N ASN A 2 -16.08 8.60 0.23
CA ASN A 2 -15.01 7.89 -0.49
C ASN A 2 -13.66 8.12 0.19
N THR A 3 -13.68 8.63 1.42
CA THR A 3 -12.53 9.26 2.07
C THR A 3 -11.48 8.23 2.51
N GLU A 4 -11.89 7.04 2.94
CA GLU A 4 -10.94 5.98 3.29
C GLU A 4 -10.23 5.42 2.05
N LEU A 5 -10.97 5.16 0.97
CA LEU A 5 -10.38 4.67 -0.28
C LEU A 5 -9.43 5.70 -0.88
N GLU A 6 -9.81 6.98 -0.90
CA GLU A 6 -8.92 8.07 -1.32
C GLU A 6 -7.66 8.16 -0.45
N SER A 7 -7.79 7.94 0.86
CA SER A 7 -6.64 7.95 1.78
C SER A 7 -5.68 6.79 1.52
N VAL A 8 -6.20 5.58 1.26
CA VAL A 8 -5.37 4.44 0.88
C VAL A 8 -4.70 4.68 -0.47
N ILE A 9 -5.43 5.19 -1.47
CA ILE A 9 -4.86 5.51 -2.79
C ILE A 9 -3.70 6.51 -2.65
N ASN A 10 -3.90 7.59 -1.88
CA ASN A 10 -2.84 8.57 -1.61
C ASN A 10 -1.62 7.94 -0.90
N CYS A 11 -1.86 7.01 0.03
CA CYS A 11 -0.79 6.28 0.69
C CYS A 11 0.00 5.39 -0.30
N ILE A 12 -0.70 4.70 -1.21
CA ILE A 12 -0.08 3.87 -2.26
C ILE A 12 0.71 4.73 -3.26
N GLU A 13 0.23 5.91 -3.63
CA GLU A 13 1.01 6.84 -4.45
C GLU A 13 2.30 7.30 -3.76
N GLY A 14 2.24 7.51 -2.44
CA GLY A 14 3.41 7.78 -1.62
C GLY A 14 4.39 6.60 -1.64
N LEU A 15 3.87 5.38 -1.45
CA LEU A 15 4.67 4.15 -1.47
C LEU A 15 5.34 3.93 -2.82
N ASN A 16 4.62 4.16 -3.91
CA ASN A 16 5.15 4.07 -5.27
C ASN A 16 6.29 5.07 -5.52
N LYS A 17 6.25 6.27 -4.92
CA LYS A 17 7.37 7.21 -5.01
C LYS A 17 8.61 6.68 -4.31
N GLU A 18 8.45 6.03 -3.15
CA GLU A 18 9.57 5.39 -2.46
C GLU A 18 10.16 4.25 -3.29
N ILE A 19 9.31 3.37 -3.83
CA ILE A 19 9.73 2.25 -4.69
C ILE A 19 10.47 2.75 -5.94
N VAL A 20 10.00 3.84 -6.56
CA VAL A 20 10.65 4.44 -7.74
C VAL A 20 12.01 5.06 -7.40
N GLN A 21 12.16 5.61 -6.20
CA GLN A 21 13.41 6.22 -5.72
C GLN A 21 14.40 5.18 -5.18
N ASP A 22 13.96 3.95 -4.95
CA ASP A 22 14.80 2.87 -4.47
C ASP A 22 15.73 2.37 -5.59
N ASP A 23 17.04 2.28 -5.27
CA ASP A 23 18.08 1.91 -6.23
C ASP A 23 17.94 0.46 -6.74
N MET A 24 17.25 -0.43 -6.00
CA MET A 24 17.11 -1.84 -6.35
C MET A 24 15.80 -2.16 -7.10
N LEU A 25 14.75 -1.36 -6.90
CA LEU A 25 13.43 -1.60 -7.47
C LEU A 25 13.18 -0.71 -8.70
N GLY A 26 13.08 0.60 -8.50
CA GLY A 26 12.71 1.56 -9.54
C GLY A 26 11.29 1.37 -10.08
N ASN A 27 11.01 1.99 -11.23
CA ASN A 27 9.65 2.11 -11.79
C ASN A 27 8.97 0.79 -12.21
N GLY A 28 9.71 -0.31 -12.30
CA GLY A 28 9.16 -1.62 -12.68
C GLY A 28 8.34 -2.30 -11.59
N PHE A 29 8.45 -1.84 -10.34
CA PHE A 29 7.88 -2.48 -9.15
C PHE A 29 6.75 -1.65 -8.52
N VAL A 30 6.28 -0.62 -9.22
CA VAL A 30 5.17 0.20 -8.72
C VAL A 30 3.91 -0.65 -8.60
N ILE A 31 3.20 -0.44 -7.49
CA ILE A 31 1.94 -1.08 -7.17
C ILE A 31 0.84 -0.39 -7.97
N GLY A 32 0.26 -1.10 -8.92
CA GLY A 32 -0.81 -0.57 -9.77
C GLY A 32 -2.14 -0.46 -9.03
N HIS A 33 -3.02 0.45 -9.49
CA HIS A 33 -4.38 0.58 -8.94
C HIS A 33 -5.29 -0.62 -9.23
N SER A 34 -4.80 -1.64 -9.95
CA SER A 34 -5.52 -2.87 -10.31
C SER A 34 -6.15 -3.57 -9.10
N TYR A 35 -5.45 -3.56 -7.96
CA TYR A 35 -5.94 -4.13 -6.69
C TYR A 35 -7.22 -3.46 -6.21
N PHE A 36 -7.39 -2.17 -6.49
CA PHE A 36 -8.49 -1.35 -5.99
C PHE A 36 -9.58 -1.13 -7.04
N SER A 37 -9.32 -1.44 -8.31
CA SER A 37 -10.25 -1.19 -9.43
C SER A 37 -11.55 -2.00 -9.36
N ASN A 38 -11.58 -3.11 -8.61
CA ASN A 38 -12.76 -3.94 -8.44
C ASN A 38 -13.60 -3.60 -7.20
N ILE A 39 -13.10 -2.71 -6.33
CA ILE A 39 -13.79 -2.29 -5.12
C ILE A 39 -14.90 -1.30 -5.51
N LYS A 40 -16.11 -1.83 -5.74
CA LYS A 40 -17.29 -1.04 -6.14
C LYS A 40 -18.01 -0.38 -4.95
N CYS A 41 -17.87 -0.97 -3.77
CA CYS A 41 -18.29 -0.41 -2.48
C CYS A 41 -17.09 -0.55 -1.54
N ILE A 42 -16.85 0.44 -0.69
CA ILE A 42 -15.79 0.38 0.34
C ILE A 42 -16.21 -0.68 1.36
N ASP A 43 -15.85 -1.94 1.09
CA ASP A 43 -15.80 -2.96 2.11
C ASP A 43 -14.44 -2.80 2.80
N LYS A 44 -14.47 -2.29 4.04
CA LYS A 44 -13.27 -2.08 4.85
C LYS A 44 -12.51 -3.38 5.05
N ASP A 45 -13.21 -4.51 5.08
CA ASP A 45 -12.59 -5.83 5.23
C ASP A 45 -11.86 -6.24 3.94
N GLU A 46 -12.43 -5.97 2.75
CA GLU A 46 -11.77 -6.23 1.47
C GLU A 46 -10.51 -5.37 1.31
N LEU A 47 -10.58 -4.09 1.69
CA LEU A 47 -9.44 -3.17 1.66
C LEU A 47 -8.33 -3.61 2.64
N SER A 48 -8.72 -4.02 3.85
CA SER A 48 -7.79 -4.54 4.85
C SER A 48 -7.14 -5.83 4.38
N ASN A 49 -7.86 -6.72 3.71
CA ASN A 49 -7.31 -7.96 3.20
C ASN A 49 -6.26 -7.72 2.12
N ILE A 50 -6.51 -6.79 1.19
CA ILE A 50 -5.53 -6.40 0.18
C ILE A 50 -4.26 -5.86 0.84
N ILE A 51 -4.40 -4.97 1.83
CA ILE A 51 -3.23 -4.39 2.51
C ILE A 51 -2.44 -5.47 3.26
N GLU A 52 -3.09 -6.28 4.10
CA GLU A 52 -2.41 -7.22 4.99
C GLU A 52 -1.88 -8.47 4.27
N PHE A 53 -2.55 -8.93 3.22
CA PHE A 53 -2.23 -10.21 2.58
C PHE A 53 -1.64 -10.10 1.17
N GLU A 54 -1.75 -8.95 0.49
CA GLU A 54 -1.14 -8.74 -0.82
C GLU A 54 0.01 -7.73 -0.72
N ILE A 55 -0.25 -6.53 -0.17
CA ILE A 55 0.69 -5.42 -0.22
C ILE A 55 1.82 -5.59 0.79
N ILE A 56 1.51 -5.85 2.07
CA ILE A 56 2.55 -6.00 3.11
C ILE A 56 3.50 -7.17 2.78
N PRO A 57 3.03 -8.38 2.41
CA PRO A 57 3.94 -9.47 2.02
C PRO A 57 4.80 -9.12 0.80
N MET A 58 4.27 -8.38 -0.18
CA MET A 58 5.08 -7.90 -1.30
C MET A 58 6.16 -6.90 -0.86
N LEU A 59 5.89 -6.04 0.13
CA LEU A 59 6.92 -5.18 0.72
C LEU A 59 7.99 -5.99 1.46
N GLU A 60 7.61 -7.08 2.12
CA GLU A 60 8.56 -8.02 2.73
C GLU A 60 9.48 -8.66 1.69
N GLU A 61 9.00 -8.90 0.46
CA GLU A 61 9.83 -9.37 -0.65
C GLU A 61 10.74 -8.26 -1.20
N TYR A 62 10.22 -7.04 -1.35
CA TYR A 62 10.96 -5.90 -1.92
C TYR A 62 12.07 -5.39 -1.01
N TRP A 63 11.80 -5.35 0.30
CA TRP A 63 12.68 -4.79 1.32
C TRP A 63 13.04 -5.82 2.39
N PHE A 64 13.30 -7.08 1.98
CA PHE A 64 13.61 -8.19 2.90
C PHE A 64 14.77 -7.90 3.85
N ASP A 65 15.71 -7.04 3.44
CA ASP A 65 16.86 -6.57 4.21
C ASP A 65 16.67 -5.19 4.86
N GLU A 66 15.53 -4.51 4.60
CA GLU A 66 15.16 -3.20 5.14
C GLU A 66 13.86 -3.24 5.97
N PRO A 67 13.83 -3.97 7.11
CA PRO A 67 12.64 -4.11 7.94
C PRO A 67 12.10 -2.79 8.49
N SER A 68 12.94 -1.75 8.58
CA SER A 68 12.51 -0.40 8.95
C SER A 68 11.57 0.21 7.90
N LYS A 69 11.86 0.05 6.59
CA LYS A 69 10.99 0.52 5.51
C LYS A 69 9.66 -0.22 5.50
N ILE A 70 9.70 -1.55 5.67
CA ILE A 70 8.50 -2.39 5.76
C ILE A 70 7.59 -1.90 6.89
N ASN A 71 8.14 -1.70 8.09
CA ASN A 71 7.37 -1.25 9.25
C ASN A 71 6.72 0.12 9.03
N VAL A 72 7.49 1.10 8.51
CA VAL A 72 6.99 2.45 8.25
C VAL A 72 5.83 2.45 7.25
N TRP A 73 5.97 1.71 6.14
CA TRP A 73 4.94 1.68 5.12
C TRP A 73 3.72 0.84 5.52
N SER A 74 3.93 -0.27 6.23
CA SER A 74 2.84 -1.07 6.81
C SER A 74 2.00 -0.26 7.79
N GLU A 75 2.64 0.53 8.65
CA GLU A 75 1.94 1.41 9.60
C GLU A 75 1.16 2.51 8.88
N LYS A 76 1.77 3.17 7.88
CA LYS A 76 1.08 4.19 7.07
C LYS A 76 -0.15 3.63 6.35
N LEU A 77 -0.05 2.44 5.77
CA LEU A 77 -1.16 1.76 5.10
C LEU A 77 -2.28 1.45 6.08
N ARG A 78 -1.97 0.84 7.24
CA ARG A 78 -2.95 0.56 8.29
C ARG A 78 -3.64 1.82 8.82
N ASN A 79 -2.88 2.89 9.03
CA ASN A 79 -3.42 4.17 9.51
C ASN A 79 -4.32 4.84 8.47
N SER A 80 -4.01 4.70 7.18
CA SER A 80 -4.85 5.27 6.10
C SER A 80 -6.26 4.67 6.02
N MET A 81 -6.49 3.50 6.63
CA MET A 81 -7.81 2.86 6.77
C MET A 81 -8.59 3.28 8.03
N ASN A 82 -7.94 3.96 8.97
CA ASN A 82 -8.49 4.28 10.30
C ASN A 82 -8.61 5.79 10.52
N ASN A 83 -8.97 6.55 9.48
CA ASN A 83 -9.30 7.97 9.64
C ASN A 83 -10.52 8.12 10.57
N ASP A 84 -10.26 8.36 11.85
CA ASP A 84 -11.23 8.93 12.82
C ASP A 84 -11.35 10.46 12.64
#